data_AF-R5GU42-F1
#
_entry.id   AF-R5GU42-F1
#
_cell.length_a   1.000
_cell.length_b   1.000
_cell.length_c   1.000
_cell.angle_alpha   90.00
_cell.angle_beta   90.00
_cell.angle_gamma   90.00
#
_symmetry.space_group_name_H-M   'P 1'
#
loop_
_entity.id
_entity.type
_entity.pdbx_description
1 polymer ?
#
loop_
_entity_poly.entity_id
_entity_poly.type
_entity_poly.pdbx_seq_one_letter_code
_entity_poly.pdbx_strand_id
1 'polypeptide(L)'
;MRRGLRSALAVTVAFSLLVSVAVFFLARQLMLIFVLPDETEILAIGVEYLRIEGAFYVGIGLLFLLYGYYRAVRQPGMSVVLTVVSLGTRVVLSYWLATIPAIGVTGIWWSIPIGWTLADVAGFAWMSHCRRRAAYSRETAQN
;
A
#
# COMPACT_ATOMS: atom_id res chain seq x y z
N MET A 1 6.35 -20.81 12.46
CA MET A 1 6.23 -19.70 11.49
C MET A 1 4.80 -19.30 11.10
N ARG A 2 3.84 -20.23 10.85
CA ARG A 2 2.51 -19.84 10.31
C ARG A 2 1.63 -18.97 11.23
N ARG A 3 1.72 -19.12 12.56
CA ARG A 3 0.95 -18.31 13.53
C ARG A 3 1.45 -16.86 13.63
N GLY A 4 2.76 -16.64 13.65
CA GLY A 4 3.34 -15.29 13.74
C GLY A 4 2.96 -14.40 12.55
N LEU A 5 3.05 -14.94 11.33
CA LEU A 5 2.63 -14.20 10.12
C LEU A 5 1.13 -13.88 10.12
N ARG A 6 0.28 -14.83 10.54
CA ARG A 6 -1.18 -14.61 10.64
C ARG A 6 -1.53 -13.57 11.69
N SER A 7 -0.86 -13.61 12.85
CA SER A 7 -1.06 -12.62 13.92
C SER A 7 -0.62 -11.23 13.48
N ALA A 8 0.54 -11.13 12.83
CA ALA A 8 1.03 -9.85 12.33
C ALA A 8 0.09 -9.28 11.27
N LEU A 9 -0.37 -10.09 10.31
CA LEU A 9 -1.38 -9.69 9.32
C LEU A 9 -2.67 -9.19 9.98
N ALA A 10 -3.20 -9.93 10.97
CA ALA A 10 -4.43 -9.55 11.65
C ALA A 10 -4.30 -8.22 12.39
N VAL A 11 -3.20 -8.02 13.12
CA VAL A 11 -2.91 -6.76 13.84
C VAL A 11 -2.74 -5.60 12.86
N THR A 12 -1.97 -5.80 11.78
CA THR A 12 -1.76 -4.78 10.75
C THR A 12 -3.09 -4.38 10.10
N VAL A 13 -3.92 -5.35 9.68
CA VAL A 13 -5.22 -5.05 9.05
C VAL A 13 -6.15 -4.34 10.03
N ALA A 14 -6.26 -4.81 11.27
CA ALA A 14 -7.11 -4.18 12.28
C ALA A 14 -6.65 -2.75 12.59
N PHE A 15 -5.35 -2.54 12.76
CA PHE A 15 -4.78 -1.22 13.01
C PHE A 15 -4.97 -0.28 11.81
N SER A 16 -4.67 -0.75 10.59
CA SER A 16 -4.87 0.02 9.36
C SER A 16 -6.34 0.39 9.15
N LEU A 17 -7.29 -0.51 9.45
CA LEU A 17 -8.72 -0.20 9.37
C LEU A 17 -9.13 0.86 10.39
N LEU A 18 -8.63 0.77 11.63
CA LEU A 18 -8.90 1.77 12.66
C LEU A 18 -8.40 3.15 12.23
N VAL A 19 -7.17 3.23 11.73
CA VAL A 19 -6.60 4.49 11.24
C VAL A 19 -7.35 4.98 10.00
N SER A 20 -7.71 4.09 9.08
CA SER A 20 -8.49 4.41 7.88
C SER A 20 -9.82 5.07 8.24
N VAL A 21 -10.56 4.50 9.18
CA VAL A 21 -11.81 5.05 9.70
C VAL A 21 -11.56 6.41 10.35
N ALA A 22 -10.55 6.53 11.22
CA ALA A 22 -10.23 7.77 11.89
C ALA A 22 -9.89 8.90 10.90
N VAL A 23 -9.01 8.63 9.92
CA VAL A 23 -8.62 9.61 8.89
C VAL A 23 -9.82 9.98 8.02
N PHE A 24 -10.66 9.03 7.62
CA PHE A 24 -11.82 9.32 6.76
C PHE A 24 -12.83 10.28 7.42
N PHE A 25 -13.14 10.05 8.71
CA PHE A 25 -14.06 10.92 9.47
C PHE A 25 -13.42 12.23 9.90
N LEU A 26 -12.12 12.24 10.21
CA LEU A 26 -11.39 13.42 10.69
C LEU A 26 -10.70 14.20 9.57
N ALA A 27 -10.82 13.80 8.29
CA ALA A 27 -10.09 14.41 7.17
C ALA A 27 -10.19 15.94 7.13
N ARG A 28 -11.39 16.48 7.38
CA ARG A 28 -11.62 17.93 7.39
C ARG A 28 -10.93 18.60 8.58
N GLN A 29 -11.05 18.02 9.75
CA GLN A 29 -10.43 18.51 10.99
C GLN A 29 -8.91 18.45 10.89
N LEU A 30 -8.36 17.40 10.29
CA LEU A 30 -6.93 17.27 10.02
C LEU A 30 -6.44 18.35 9.04
N MET A 31 -7.18 18.61 7.97
CA MET A 31 -6.84 19.70 7.03
C MET A 31 -6.87 21.08 7.68
N LEU A 32 -7.84 21.35 8.57
CA LEU A 32 -7.97 22.62 9.28
C LEU A 32 -6.83 22.93 10.26
N ILE A 33 -5.99 21.95 10.60
CA ILE A 33 -4.78 22.20 11.40
C ILE A 33 -3.72 22.93 10.56
N PHE A 34 -3.72 22.70 9.24
CA PHE A 34 -2.69 23.20 8.32
C PHE A 34 -3.18 24.34 7.42
N VAL A 35 -4.49 24.43 7.17
CA VAL A 35 -5.12 25.31 6.18
C VAL A 35 -6.17 26.17 6.85
N LEU A 36 -6.20 27.46 6.51
CA LEU A 36 -7.19 28.40 7.04
C LEU A 36 -8.60 28.06 6.55
N PRO A 37 -9.65 28.30 7.34
CA PRO A 37 -11.03 28.00 6.94
C PRO A 37 -11.49 28.69 5.65
N ASP A 38 -10.88 29.84 5.33
CA ASP A 38 -11.22 30.67 4.16
C ASP A 38 -10.66 30.09 2.84
N GLU A 39 -9.65 29.20 2.92
CA GLU A 39 -9.05 28.54 1.75
C GLU A 39 -9.86 27.29 1.34
N THR A 40 -11.14 27.52 1.03
CA THR A 40 -12.14 26.46 0.81
C THR A 40 -11.78 25.48 -0.30
N GLU A 41 -11.13 25.93 -1.37
CA GLU A 41 -10.70 25.08 -2.49
C GLU A 41 -9.56 24.13 -2.09
N ILE A 42 -8.53 24.65 -1.44
CA ILE A 42 -7.39 23.86 -0.94
C ILE A 42 -7.89 22.83 0.08
N LEU A 43 -8.80 23.25 0.95
CA LEU A 43 -9.40 22.38 1.95
C LEU A 43 -10.24 21.27 1.32
N ALA A 44 -11.01 21.56 0.27
CA ALA A 44 -11.78 20.55 -0.46
C ALA A 44 -10.87 19.50 -1.11
N ILE A 45 -9.82 19.94 -1.82
CA ILE A 45 -8.84 19.05 -2.47
C ILE A 45 -8.12 18.19 -1.43
N GLY A 46 -7.65 18.79 -0.33
CA GLY A 46 -6.95 18.06 0.73
C GLY A 46 -7.83 17.05 1.46
N VAL A 47 -9.11 17.38 1.69
CA VAL A 47 -10.07 16.43 2.27
C VAL A 47 -10.35 15.26 1.32
N GLU A 48 -10.52 15.52 0.02
CA GLU A 48 -10.68 14.47 -0.98
C GLU A 48 -9.46 13.55 -1.00
N TYR A 49 -8.26 14.12 -1.06
CA TYR A 49 -6.99 13.40 -0.99
C TYR A 49 -6.90 12.50 0.24
N LEU A 50 -7.13 13.04 1.44
CA LEU A 50 -7.07 12.28 2.68
C LEU A 50 -8.10 11.16 2.76
N ARG A 51 -9.30 11.37 2.20
CA ARG A 51 -10.33 10.33 2.17
C ARG A 51 -9.97 9.20 1.22
N ILE A 52 -9.44 9.53 0.04
CA ILE A 52 -8.99 8.53 -0.94
C ILE A 52 -7.83 7.74 -0.33
N GLU A 53 -6.74 8.40 0.06
CA GLU A 53 -5.59 7.68 0.62
C GLU A 53 -5.94 6.94 1.90
N GLY A 54 -6.65 7.60 2.82
CA GLY A 54 -7.07 7.05 4.10
C GLY A 54 -7.88 5.77 3.95
N ALA A 55 -8.76 5.69 2.94
CA ALA A 55 -9.54 4.46 2.65
C ALA A 55 -8.65 3.26 2.29
N PHE A 56 -7.44 3.49 1.75
CA PHE A 56 -6.52 2.45 1.30
C PHE A 56 -5.33 2.23 2.24
N TYR A 57 -5.38 2.70 3.48
CA TYR A 57 -4.33 2.48 4.49
C TYR A 57 -4.07 0.99 4.83
N VAL A 58 -5.01 0.11 4.48
CA VAL A 58 -4.78 -1.33 4.55
C VAL A 58 -3.68 -1.79 3.59
N GLY A 59 -3.64 -1.24 2.37
CA GLY A 59 -2.62 -1.58 1.38
C GLY A 59 -1.22 -1.20 1.85
N ILE A 60 -1.03 0.04 2.29
CA ILE A 60 0.29 0.45 2.81
C ILE A 60 0.71 -0.36 4.05
N GLY A 61 -0.23 -0.73 4.92
CA GLY A 61 0.04 -1.59 6.07
C GLY A 61 0.58 -2.97 5.66
N LEU A 62 -0.06 -3.62 4.68
CA LEU A 62 0.40 -4.89 4.13
C LEU A 62 1.76 -4.78 3.47
N LEU A 63 2.00 -3.69 2.74
CA LEU A 63 3.27 -3.42 2.07
C LEU A 63 4.41 -3.29 3.09
N PHE A 64 4.20 -2.55 4.18
CA PHE A 64 5.17 -2.43 5.27
C PHE A 64 5.46 -3.78 5.92
N LEU A 65 4.44 -4.63 6.10
CA LEU A 65 4.62 -5.98 6.62
C LEU A 65 5.47 -6.83 5.67
N LEU A 66 5.23 -6.76 4.36
CA LEU A 66 6.03 -7.45 3.35
C LEU A 66 7.48 -6.96 3.35
N TYR A 67 7.72 -5.65 3.43
CA TYR A 67 9.07 -5.09 3.57
C TYR A 67 9.77 -5.62 4.82
N GLY A 68 9.10 -5.59 5.97
CA GLY A 68 9.64 -6.12 7.22
C GLY A 68 9.99 -7.61 7.12
N TYR A 69 9.11 -8.39 6.50
CA TYR A 69 9.32 -9.83 6.27
C TYR A 69 10.55 -10.09 5.39
N TYR A 70 10.64 -9.47 4.21
CA TYR A 70 11.74 -9.72 3.27
C TYR A 70 13.10 -9.28 3.82
N ARG A 71 13.13 -8.21 4.62
CA ARG A 71 14.33 -7.78 5.34
C ARG A 71 14.71 -8.77 6.45
N ALA A 72 13.74 -9.30 7.19
CA ALA A 72 13.98 -10.27 8.25
C ALA A 72 14.52 -11.62 7.74
N VAL A 73 14.07 -12.08 6.56
CA VAL A 73 14.54 -13.35 5.95
C VAL A 73 15.83 -13.21 5.14
N ARG A 74 16.59 -12.11 5.33
CA ARG A 74 17.84 -11.79 4.62
C ARG A 74 17.69 -11.75 3.09
N GLN A 75 16.51 -11.37 2.58
CA GLN A 75 16.26 -11.12 1.15
C GLN A 75 15.93 -9.64 0.90
N PRO A 76 16.85 -8.69 1.20
CA PRO A 76 16.58 -7.27 1.04
C PRO A 76 16.35 -6.88 -0.43
N GLY A 77 16.91 -7.62 -1.40
CA GLY A 77 16.69 -7.38 -2.82
C GLY A 77 15.20 -7.38 -3.21
N MET A 78 14.40 -8.25 -2.61
CA MET A 78 12.95 -8.27 -2.87
C MET A 78 12.26 -7.01 -2.30
N SER A 79 12.72 -6.50 -1.16
CA SER A 79 12.22 -5.22 -0.62
C SER A 79 12.49 -4.06 -1.59
N VAL A 80 13.62 -4.07 -2.31
CA VAL A 80 13.93 -3.06 -3.33
C VAL A 80 13.01 -3.21 -4.53
N VAL A 81 12.81 -4.43 -5.05
CA VAL A 81 11.88 -4.68 -6.16
C VAL A 81 10.48 -4.17 -5.84
N LEU A 82 9.96 -4.51 -4.64
CA LEU A 82 8.66 -4.04 -4.19
C LEU A 82 8.59 -2.51 -4.07
N THR A 83 9.68 -1.88 -3.64
CA THR A 83 9.79 -0.41 -3.56
C THR A 83 9.78 0.23 -4.93
N VAL A 84 10.54 -0.32 -5.89
CA VAL A 84 10.57 0.13 -7.28
C VAL A 84 9.22 -0.06 -7.96
N VAL A 85 8.55 -1.20 -7.74
CA VAL A 85 7.18 -1.41 -8.23
C VAL A 85 6.26 -0.36 -7.62
N SER A 86 6.25 -0.20 -6.30
CA SER A 86 5.36 0.77 -5.65
C SER A 86 5.60 2.20 -6.13
N LEU A 87 6.85 2.70 -6.11
CA LEU A 87 7.20 4.07 -6.49
C LEU A 87 7.14 4.29 -8.00
N GLY A 88 7.72 3.39 -8.78
CA GLY A 88 7.79 3.49 -10.23
C GLY A 88 6.41 3.43 -10.86
N THR A 89 5.55 2.51 -10.40
CA THR A 89 4.17 2.43 -10.85
C THR A 89 3.40 3.70 -10.51
N ARG A 90 3.60 4.30 -9.32
CA ARG A 90 2.99 5.59 -8.97
C ARG A 90 3.35 6.69 -9.96
N VAL A 91 4.64 6.85 -10.27
CA VAL A 91 5.11 7.86 -11.22
C VAL A 91 4.51 7.64 -12.61
N VAL A 92 4.57 6.41 -13.13
CA VAL A 92 4.04 6.10 -14.46
C VAL A 92 2.53 6.32 -14.52
N LEU A 93 1.78 5.82 -13.53
CA LEU A 93 0.32 6.00 -13.49
C LEU A 93 -0.08 7.45 -13.25
N SER A 94 0.64 8.22 -12.42
CA SER A 94 0.29 9.63 -12.20
C SER A 94 0.42 10.43 -13.48
N TYR A 95 1.51 10.23 -14.25
CA TYR A 95 1.67 10.89 -15.54
C TYR A 95 0.61 10.45 -16.54
N TRP A 96 0.31 9.15 -16.59
CA TRP A 96 -0.68 8.64 -17.54
C TRP A 96 -2.12 9.08 -17.19
N LEU A 97 -2.57 8.89 -15.95
CA LEU A 97 -3.91 9.27 -15.51
C LEU A 97 -4.13 10.79 -15.57
N ALA A 98 -3.10 11.59 -15.28
CA ALA A 98 -3.21 13.06 -15.37
C ALA A 98 -3.43 13.56 -16.81
N THR A 99 -3.07 12.77 -17.84
CA THR A 99 -3.34 13.12 -19.24
C THR A 99 -4.80 12.88 -19.65
N ILE A 100 -5.60 12.19 -18.82
CA ILE A 100 -7.02 11.94 -19.09
C ILE A 100 -7.83 13.14 -18.55
N PRO A 101 -8.48 13.94 -19.42
CA PRO A 101 -9.17 15.17 -19.00
C PRO A 101 -10.32 14.93 -18.00
N ALA A 102 -10.92 13.74 -18.04
CA ALA A 102 -11.99 13.34 -17.12
C ALA A 102 -11.50 12.99 -15.70
N ILE A 103 -10.20 12.74 -15.53
CA ILE A 103 -9.60 12.33 -14.25
C ILE A 103 -8.75 13.46 -13.67
N GLY A 104 -7.93 14.10 -14.50
CA GLY A 104 -7.10 15.24 -14.09
C GLY A 104 -6.24 14.94 -12.86
N VAL A 105 -6.23 15.87 -11.91
CA VAL A 105 -5.41 15.80 -10.68
C VAL A 105 -5.77 14.60 -9.80
N THR A 106 -7.03 14.14 -9.82
CA THR A 106 -7.45 12.98 -9.02
C THR A 106 -6.68 11.71 -9.38
N GLY A 107 -6.20 11.61 -10.63
CA GLY A 107 -5.39 10.50 -11.12
C GLY A 107 -4.05 10.37 -10.39
N ILE A 108 -3.51 11.47 -9.89
CA ILE A 108 -2.28 11.48 -9.10
C ILE A 108 -2.55 10.79 -7.76
N TRP A 109 -3.64 11.14 -7.08
CA TRP A 109 -4.04 10.54 -5.82
C TRP A 109 -4.36 9.05 -5.98
N TRP A 110 -5.04 8.66 -7.05
CA TRP A 110 -5.36 7.26 -7.35
C TRP A 110 -4.16 6.40 -7.73
N SER A 111 -3.09 6.99 -8.27
CA SER A 111 -1.86 6.26 -8.58
C SER A 111 -1.23 5.62 -7.33
N ILE A 112 -1.44 6.23 -6.16
CA ILE A 112 -0.87 5.84 -4.87
C ILE A 112 -1.41 4.51 -4.36
N PRO A 113 -2.74 4.35 -4.13
CA PRO A 113 -3.31 3.08 -3.70
C PRO A 113 -3.15 1.99 -4.76
N ILE A 114 -3.15 2.32 -6.05
CA ILE A 114 -2.88 1.37 -7.13
C ILE A 114 -1.44 0.85 -7.02
N GLY A 115 -0.47 1.73 -6.81
CA GLY A 115 0.93 1.36 -6.64
C GLY A 115 1.19 0.49 -5.41
N TRP A 116 0.52 0.76 -4.28
CA TRP A 116 0.58 -0.12 -3.10
C TRP A 116 0.01 -1.50 -3.39
N THR A 117 -1.19 -1.54 -3.99
CA THR A 117 -1.87 -2.79 -4.32
C THR A 117 -1.04 -3.67 -5.26
N LEU A 118 -0.43 -3.08 -6.29
CA LEU A 118 0.42 -3.82 -7.22
C LEU A 118 1.69 -4.36 -6.56
N ALA A 119 2.31 -3.58 -5.68
CA ALA A 119 3.45 -4.04 -4.90
C ALA A 119 3.06 -5.17 -3.93
N ASP A 120 1.93 -5.06 -3.24
CA ASP A 120 1.41 -6.11 -2.37
C ASP A 120 1.17 -7.41 -3.13
N VAL A 121 0.48 -7.33 -4.27
CA VAL A 121 0.21 -8.50 -5.12
C VAL A 121 1.52 -9.14 -5.57
N ALA A 122 2.49 -8.36 -6.02
CA ALA A 122 3.81 -8.87 -6.41
C ALA A 122 4.53 -9.56 -5.22
N GLY A 123 4.46 -8.96 -4.04
CA GLY A 123 5.09 -9.47 -2.83
C GLY A 123 4.47 -10.77 -2.34
N PHE A 124 3.13 -10.88 -2.36
CA PHE A 124 2.42 -12.11 -2.03
C PHE A 124 2.62 -13.19 -3.09
N ALA A 125 2.59 -12.84 -4.38
CA ALA A 125 2.82 -13.77 -5.48
C ALA A 125 4.20 -14.42 -5.37
N TRP A 126 5.25 -13.63 -5.16
CA TRP A 126 6.61 -14.15 -4.93
C TRP A 126 6.69 -15.06 -3.71
N MET A 127 6.09 -14.64 -2.59
CA MET A 127 6.07 -15.43 -1.36
C MET A 127 5.39 -16.79 -1.56
N SER A 128 4.31 -16.83 -2.35
CA SER A 128 3.61 -18.07 -2.70
C SER A 128 4.44 -18.96 -3.62
N HIS A 129 5.15 -18.37 -4.59
CA HIS A 129 6.02 -19.06 -5.53
C HIS A 129 7.21 -19.74 -4.82
N CYS A 130 7.92 -19.01 -3.96
CA CYS A 130 9.02 -19.57 -3.16
C CYS A 130 8.55 -20.72 -2.26
N ARG A 131 7.35 -20.60 -1.65
CA ARG A 131 6.78 -21.68 -0.83
C ARG A 131 6.48 -22.94 -1.64
N ARG A 132 5.99 -22.80 -2.88
CA ARG A 132 5.72 -23.95 -3.76
C ARG A 132 7.02 -24.64 -4.20
N ARG A 133 8.06 -23.89 -4.59
CA ARG A 133 9.37 -24.49 -4.95
C ARG A 133 10.02 -25.23 -3.78
N ALA A 134 9.96 -24.67 -2.57
CA ALA A 134 10.50 -25.31 -1.37
C ALA A 134 9.75 -26.60 -0.99
N ALA A 135 8.45 -26.70 -1.30
CA ALA A 135 7.68 -27.93 -1.11
C ALA A 135 8.09 -29.01 -2.13
N TYR A 136 8.19 -28.64 -3.41
CA TYR A 136 8.58 -29.56 -4.48
C TYR A 136 9.97 -30.17 -4.27
N SER A 137 10.99 -29.36 -3.93
CA SER A 137 12.35 -29.87 -3.67
C SER A 137 12.45 -30.82 -2.47
N ARG A 138 11.51 -30.76 -1.51
CA ARG A 138 11.47 -31.72 -0.39
C ARG A 138 10.92 -33.07 -0.83
N GLU A 139 9.91 -33.06 -1.71
CA GLU A 139 9.33 -34.27 -2.31
C GLU A 139 10.33 -34.99 -3.21
N THR A 140 11.11 -34.25 -4.00
CA THR A 140 12.14 -34.85 -4.87
C THR A 140 13.37 -35.38 -4.12
N ALA A 141 13.65 -34.86 -2.92
CA ALA A 141 14.75 -35.34 -2.08
C ALA A 141 14.39 -36.57 -1.22
N GLN A 142 13.11 -36.96 -1.20
CA GLN A 142 12.63 -38.17 -0.51
C GLN A 142 12.37 -39.36 -1.45
N ASN A 143 12.46 -39.15 -2.76
CA ASN A 143 12.42 -40.19 -3.80
C ASN A 143 13.81 -40.48 -4.33
#